data_AF-A0A1I5PQJ2-F1
#
_entry.id   AF-A0A1I5PQJ2-F1
#
_cell.length_a   1.000
_cell.length_b   1.000
_cell.length_c   1.000
_cell.angle_alpha   90.00
_cell.angle_beta   90.00
_cell.angle_gamma   90.00
#
_symmetry.space_group_name_H-M   'P 1'
#
loop_
_entity.id
_entity.type
_entity.pdbx_description
1 polymer ?
#
loop_
_entity_poly.entity_id
_entity_poly.type
_entity_poly.pdbx_seq_one_letter_code
_entity_poly.pdbx_strand_id
1 'polypeptide(L)'
;MKKILLALGLGIIMLVAGQAEKPLTPEQKALKNTMQTLSKGLMRIQKAILYNNKQELLAGIRMLKTVETGFLTRHGEALKKYMPKNPNFAISFAKLSEKNIERYVRMMRSDIYSKRDYSRITAGYTHIMQECIGCHQKIRQWKWEEN
;
A
#
# COMPACT_ATOMS: atom_id res chain seq x y z
N MET A 1 4.70 -52.36 -37.79
CA MET A 1 6.00 -51.97 -37.18
C MET A 1 6.22 -50.50 -37.56
N LYS A 2 6.13 -49.53 -36.62
CA LYS A 2 7.27 -48.78 -36.01
C LYS A 2 8.33 -48.43 -37.08
N LYS A 3 8.78 -47.19 -37.33
CA LYS A 3 8.82 -45.94 -36.55
C LYS A 3 9.48 -44.85 -37.44
N ILE A 4 9.09 -43.59 -37.21
CA ILE A 4 9.93 -42.35 -37.19
C ILE A 4 10.52 -41.80 -38.50
N LEU A 5 10.16 -40.54 -38.78
CA LEU A 5 10.98 -39.40 -39.27
C LEU A 5 10.14 -38.13 -38.97
N LEU A 6 10.14 -37.57 -37.75
CA LEU A 6 10.99 -36.49 -37.23
C LEU A 6 11.22 -35.25 -38.15
N ALA A 7 10.62 -34.15 -37.69
CA ALA A 7 11.05 -32.75 -37.72
C ALA A 7 10.93 -31.94 -39.03
N LEU A 8 10.16 -30.85 -38.99
CA LEU A 8 10.63 -29.47 -39.26
C LEU A 8 9.51 -28.43 -39.10
N GLY A 9 9.84 -27.33 -38.40
CA GLY A 9 9.03 -26.12 -38.23
C GLY A 9 8.64 -25.88 -36.76
N LEU A 10 9.54 -25.46 -35.85
CA LEU A 10 10.12 -24.11 -35.76
C LEU A 10 9.17 -23.06 -36.34
N GLY A 11 8.56 -22.15 -35.60
CA GLY A 11 8.80 -21.66 -34.26
C GLY A 11 8.24 -20.24 -34.25
N ILE A 12 7.00 -20.07 -33.80
CA ILE A 12 6.49 -18.73 -33.48
C ILE A 12 6.93 -18.46 -32.05
N ILE A 13 8.20 -18.10 -31.90
CA ILE A 13 8.68 -17.43 -30.70
C ILE A 13 8.00 -16.07 -30.72
N MET A 14 6.92 -15.91 -29.94
CA MET A 14 6.42 -14.59 -29.63
C MET A 14 7.56 -13.81 -28.95
N LEU A 15 8.19 -12.92 -29.71
CA LEU A 15 8.97 -11.83 -29.14
C LEU A 15 8.00 -10.91 -28.39
N VAL A 16 7.69 -11.27 -27.15
CA VAL A 16 7.39 -10.26 -26.15
C VAL A 16 8.74 -9.61 -25.86
N ALA A 17 9.13 -8.67 -26.72
CA ALA A 17 10.22 -7.77 -26.44
C ALA A 17 9.91 -7.14 -25.08
N GLY A 18 10.64 -7.58 -24.06
CA GLY A 18 10.58 -6.98 -22.73
C GLY A 18 10.83 -5.50 -22.90
N GLN A 19 9.77 -4.71 -22.82
CA GLN A 19 9.88 -3.27 -22.72
C GLN A 19 10.66 -3.05 -21.43
N ALA A 20 11.93 -2.66 -21.55
CA ALA A 20 12.73 -2.29 -20.40
C ALA A 20 11.95 -1.22 -19.63
N GLU A 21 11.45 -1.58 -18.44
CA GLU A 21 10.70 -0.64 -17.62
C GLU A 21 11.60 0.57 -17.37
N LYS A 22 11.12 1.77 -17.76
CA LYS A 22 11.87 3.00 -17.53
C LYS A 22 12.21 3.07 -16.03
N PRO A 23 13.47 3.36 -15.68
CA PRO A 23 13.88 3.42 -14.28
C PRO A 23 13.04 4.44 -13.53
N LEU A 24 12.67 4.12 -12.28
CA LEU A 24 11.89 5.00 -11.42
C LEU A 24 12.65 6.30 -11.15
N THR A 25 11.94 7.43 -11.16
CA THR A 25 12.51 8.69 -10.69
C THR A 25 12.80 8.63 -9.18
N PRO A 26 13.66 9.51 -8.63
CA PRO A 26 13.89 9.61 -7.20
C PRO A 26 12.59 9.76 -6.37
N GLU A 27 11.63 10.55 -6.86
CA GLU A 27 10.34 10.78 -6.20
C GLU A 27 9.47 9.52 -6.19
N GLN A 28 9.46 8.76 -7.30
CA GLN A 28 8.75 7.49 -7.39
C GLN A 28 9.38 6.43 -6.48
N LYS A 29 10.72 6.39 -6.38
CA LYS A 29 11.45 5.51 -5.46
C LYS A 29 11.14 5.86 -4.01
N ALA A 30 11.11 7.14 -3.66
CA ALA A 30 10.71 7.62 -2.34
C ALA A 30 9.26 7.22 -2.00
N LEU A 31 8.31 7.44 -2.91
CA LEU A 31 6.92 7.01 -2.73
C LEU A 31 6.82 5.49 -2.54
N LYS A 32 7.53 4.69 -3.36
CA LYS A 32 7.57 3.22 -3.24
C LYS A 32 8.07 2.80 -1.86
N ASN A 33 9.18 3.37 -1.40
CA ASN A 33 9.75 3.06 -0.08
C ASN A 33 8.79 3.42 1.07
N THR A 34 8.11 4.57 0.97
CA THR A 34 7.08 4.96 1.95
C THR A 34 5.95 3.93 1.96
N MET A 35 5.39 3.57 0.80
CA MET A 35 4.33 2.56 0.71
C MET A 35 4.74 1.19 1.27
N GLN A 36 5.97 0.76 1.01
CA GLN A 36 6.52 -0.48 1.58
C GLN A 36 6.64 -0.41 3.11
N THR A 37 7.02 0.75 3.64
CA THR A 37 7.10 0.98 5.09
C THR A 37 5.71 0.90 5.73
N LEU A 38 4.70 1.51 5.11
CA LEU A 38 3.31 1.44 5.58
C LEU A 38 2.79 0.01 5.56
N SER A 39 3.00 -0.72 4.46
CA SER A 39 2.59 -2.13 4.33
C SER A 39 3.22 -3.00 5.42
N LYS A 40 4.53 -2.88 5.64
CA LYS A 40 5.22 -3.60 6.74
C LYS A 40 4.65 -3.23 8.11
N GLY A 41 4.33 -1.95 8.33
CA GLY A 41 3.69 -1.48 9.55
C GLY A 41 2.34 -2.16 9.79
N LEU A 42 1.47 -2.20 8.78
CA LEU A 42 0.16 -2.85 8.85
C LEU A 42 0.28 -4.34 9.13
N MET A 43 1.14 -5.06 8.41
CA MET A 43 1.38 -6.49 8.64
C MET A 43 1.86 -6.77 10.08
N ARG A 44 2.74 -5.90 10.60
CA ARG A 44 3.25 -6.02 11.96
C ARG A 44 2.15 -5.78 13.00
N ILE A 45 1.30 -4.77 12.80
CA ILE A 45 0.13 -4.50 13.66
C ILE A 45 -0.82 -5.69 13.64
N GLN A 46 -1.19 -6.21 12.47
CA GLN A 46 -2.09 -7.35 12.33
C GLN A 46 -1.56 -8.57 13.10
N LYS A 47 -0.30 -8.94 12.87
CA LYS A 47 0.35 -10.03 13.61
C LYS A 47 0.31 -9.77 15.12
N ALA A 48 0.63 -8.55 15.53
CA ALA A 48 0.69 -8.18 16.94
C ALA A 48 -0.68 -8.22 17.64
N ILE A 49 -1.76 -7.88 16.94
CA ILE A 49 -3.14 -8.04 17.42
C ILE A 49 -3.43 -9.52 17.69
N LEU A 50 -3.14 -10.40 16.74
CA LEU A 50 -3.42 -11.85 16.86
C LEU A 50 -2.66 -12.52 18.01
N TYR A 51 -1.47 -12.03 18.33
CA TYR A 51 -0.62 -12.58 19.40
C TYR A 51 -0.63 -11.75 20.70
N ASN A 52 -1.51 -10.75 20.81
CA ASN A 52 -1.55 -9.83 21.95
C ASN A 52 -0.17 -9.22 22.31
N ASN A 53 0.64 -8.90 21.29
CA ASN A 53 2.01 -8.42 21.46
C ASN A 53 2.09 -6.89 21.41
N LYS A 54 2.08 -6.26 22.60
CA LYS A 54 2.17 -4.80 22.74
C LYS A 54 3.42 -4.18 22.07
N GLN A 55 4.57 -4.84 22.15
CA GLN A 55 5.82 -4.27 21.62
C GLN A 55 5.79 -4.22 20.09
N GLU A 56 5.31 -5.29 19.47
CA GLU A 56 5.11 -5.39 18.03
C GLU A 56 4.03 -4.42 17.54
N LEU A 57 2.94 -4.24 18.31
CA LEU A 57 1.92 -3.22 18.05
C LEU A 57 2.53 -1.81 17.98
N LEU A 58 3.30 -1.43 19.00
CA LEU A 58 3.95 -0.12 19.06
C LEU A 58 5.00 0.04 17.95
N ALA A 59 5.71 -1.03 17.59
CA ALA A 59 6.66 -1.00 16.50
C ALA A 59 5.98 -0.80 15.15
N GLY A 60 4.85 -1.47 14.89
CA GLY A 60 4.05 -1.26 13.68
C GLY A 60 3.47 0.16 13.62
N ILE A 61 2.92 0.68 14.73
CA ILE A 61 2.45 2.07 14.86
C ILE A 61 3.55 3.08 14.48
N ARG A 62 4.81 2.86 14.93
CA ARG A 62 5.93 3.73 14.57
C ARG A 62 6.22 3.76 13.07
N MET A 63 5.95 2.67 12.35
CA MET A 63 6.13 2.62 10.90
C MET A 63 5.04 3.43 10.17
N LEU A 64 3.82 3.47 10.73
CA LEU A 64 2.72 4.29 10.21
C LEU A 64 2.86 5.78 10.52
N LYS A 65 3.77 6.14 11.43
CA LYS A 65 3.99 7.51 11.88
C LYS A 65 4.44 8.48 10.76
N THR A 66 4.92 7.94 9.65
CA THR A 66 5.20 8.72 8.44
C THR A 66 3.93 9.32 7.83
N VAL A 67 2.76 8.70 8.02
CA VAL A 67 1.45 9.26 7.61
C VAL A 67 0.99 10.36 8.57
N GLU A 68 1.43 10.37 9.83
CA GLU A 68 1.11 11.47 10.75
C GLU A 68 1.70 12.81 10.30
N THR A 69 2.60 12.83 9.30
CA THR A 69 3.24 14.07 8.85
C THR A 69 3.37 14.10 7.33
N GLY A 70 2.70 15.03 6.65
CA GLY A 70 3.03 15.53 5.31
C GLY A 70 3.29 14.49 4.21
N PHE A 71 2.62 13.33 4.23
CA PHE A 71 2.71 12.30 3.19
C PHE A 71 2.47 12.93 1.81
N LEU A 72 1.42 13.74 1.67
CA LEU A 72 1.16 14.44 0.42
C LEU A 72 2.13 15.56 0.09
N THR A 73 2.66 16.25 1.09
CA THR A 73 3.72 17.24 0.86
C THR A 73 4.96 16.57 0.27
N ARG A 74 5.31 15.36 0.72
CA ARG A 74 6.49 14.62 0.24
C ARG A 74 6.29 13.89 -1.08
N HIS A 75 5.06 13.49 -1.40
CA HIS A 75 4.80 12.58 -2.52
C HIS A 75 3.75 13.08 -3.52
N GLY A 76 3.18 14.27 -3.33
CA GLY A 76 2.11 14.83 -4.16
C GLY A 76 2.45 14.84 -5.65
N GLU A 77 3.65 15.29 -6.02
CA GLU A 77 4.11 15.29 -7.43
C GLU A 77 4.20 13.88 -8.02
N ALA A 78 4.77 12.92 -7.29
CA ALA A 78 4.83 11.53 -7.72
C ALA A 78 3.44 10.90 -7.86
N LEU A 79 2.48 11.34 -7.03
CA LEU A 79 1.10 10.87 -7.08
C LEU A 79 0.33 11.44 -8.28
N LYS A 80 0.62 12.66 -8.75
CA LYS A 80 -0.07 13.28 -9.91
C LYS A 80 -0.09 12.38 -11.14
N LYS A 81 0.99 11.63 -11.40
CA LYS A 81 1.06 10.65 -12.51
C LYS A 81 0.00 9.55 -12.43
N TYR A 82 -0.41 9.20 -11.22
CA TYR A 82 -1.38 8.15 -10.95
C TYR A 82 -2.75 8.72 -10.57
N MET A 83 -2.93 10.05 -10.56
CA MET A 83 -4.22 10.64 -10.23
C MET A 83 -5.20 10.45 -11.39
N PRO A 84 -6.49 10.20 -11.10
CA PRO A 84 -7.54 10.27 -12.11
C PRO A 84 -7.58 11.65 -12.78
N LYS A 85 -8.25 11.73 -13.94
CA LYS A 85 -8.37 12.96 -14.76
C LYS A 85 -8.84 14.21 -13.97
N ASN A 86 -9.44 14.05 -12.80
CA ASN A 86 -9.73 15.12 -11.85
C ASN A 86 -8.67 15.15 -10.71
N PRO A 87 -7.56 15.89 -10.86
CA PRO A 87 -6.48 15.93 -9.87
C PRO A 87 -6.89 16.59 -8.55
N ASN A 88 -7.84 17.53 -8.57
CA ASN A 88 -8.29 18.24 -7.37
C ASN A 88 -9.04 17.32 -6.40
N PHE A 89 -9.90 16.44 -6.93
CA PHE A 89 -10.58 15.41 -6.14
C PHE A 89 -9.56 14.45 -5.51
N ALA A 90 -8.59 13.98 -6.30
CA ALA A 90 -7.60 13.01 -5.83
C ALA A 90 -6.70 13.57 -4.73
N ILE A 91 -6.21 14.81 -4.89
CA ILE A 91 -5.43 15.50 -3.86
C ILE A 91 -6.25 15.68 -2.58
N SER A 92 -7.50 16.15 -2.70
CA SER A 92 -8.37 16.38 -1.54
C SER A 92 -8.70 15.08 -0.81
N PHE A 93 -9.00 14.01 -1.55
CA PHE A 93 -9.28 12.70 -1.00
C PHE A 93 -8.06 12.12 -0.28
N ALA A 94 -6.88 12.22 -0.89
CA ALA A 94 -5.66 11.75 -0.23
C ALA A 94 -5.33 12.54 1.04
N LYS A 95 -5.61 13.86 1.09
CA LYS A 95 -5.40 14.70 2.29
C LYS A 95 -6.32 14.24 3.41
N LEU A 96 -7.57 13.94 3.06
CA LEU A 96 -8.55 13.42 4.00
C LEU A 96 -8.11 12.05 4.55
N SER A 97 -7.68 11.13 3.68
CA SER A 97 -7.20 9.81 4.11
C SER A 97 -5.95 9.89 4.97
N GLU A 98 -4.99 10.77 4.65
CA GLU A 98 -3.81 11.04 5.48
C GLU A 98 -4.23 11.46 6.90
N LYS A 99 -5.10 12.47 7.01
CA LYS A 99 -5.61 12.97 8.30
C LYS A 99 -6.38 11.91 9.10
N ASN A 100 -7.15 11.07 8.41
CA ASN A 100 -7.90 10.00 9.06
C ASN A 100 -6.96 8.91 9.58
N ILE A 101 -5.98 8.46 8.79
CA ILE A 101 -4.96 7.50 9.24
C ILE A 101 -4.23 8.05 10.46
N GLU A 102 -3.79 9.30 10.42
CA GLU A 102 -3.15 9.98 11.54
C GLU A 102 -4.03 9.94 12.81
N ARG A 103 -5.33 10.26 12.68
CA ARG A 103 -6.28 10.19 13.78
C ARG A 103 -6.38 8.77 14.36
N TYR A 104 -6.53 7.76 13.51
CA TYR A 104 -6.69 6.37 13.96
C TYR A 104 -5.40 5.80 14.56
N VAL A 105 -4.22 6.17 14.06
CA VAL A 105 -2.93 5.83 14.67
C VAL A 105 -2.84 6.39 16.08
N ARG A 106 -3.22 7.65 16.31
CA ARG A 106 -3.26 8.26 17.65
C ARG A 106 -4.24 7.55 18.58
N MET A 107 -5.45 7.27 18.11
CA MET A 107 -6.46 6.57 18.90
C MET A 107 -5.98 5.17 19.30
N MET A 108 -5.44 4.41 18.34
CA MET A 108 -4.92 3.07 18.59
C MET A 108 -3.76 3.10 19.58
N ARG A 109 -2.84 4.08 19.46
CA ARG A 109 -1.77 4.30 20.43
C ARG A 109 -2.33 4.55 21.83
N SER A 110 -3.35 5.39 21.96
CA SER A 110 -4.02 5.64 23.25
C SER A 110 -4.62 4.36 23.84
N ASP A 111 -5.30 3.55 23.03
CA ASP A 111 -5.94 2.31 23.46
C ASP A 111 -4.91 1.24 23.90
N ILE A 112 -3.75 1.19 23.23
CA ILE A 112 -2.60 0.36 23.62
C ILE A 112 -2.05 0.72 25.00
N TYR A 113 -1.97 2.01 25.33
CA TYR A 113 -1.41 2.47 26.62
C TYR A 113 -2.41 2.43 27.77
N SER A 114 -3.67 2.81 27.53
CA SER A 114 -4.66 3.03 28.58
C SER A 114 -5.39 1.77 29.03
N LYS A 115 -5.83 0.93 28.08
CA LYS A 115 -6.78 -0.15 28.35
C LYS A 115 -6.32 -1.53 27.88
N ARG A 116 -5.36 -1.59 26.93
CA ARG A 116 -4.98 -2.82 26.21
C ARG A 116 -6.21 -3.55 25.64
N ASP A 117 -7.21 -2.77 25.24
CA ASP A 117 -8.46 -3.26 24.68
C ASP A 117 -8.21 -3.64 23.21
N TYR A 118 -7.91 -4.92 22.98
CA TYR A 118 -7.59 -5.44 21.67
C TYR A 118 -8.76 -5.34 20.68
N SER A 119 -10.00 -5.29 21.15
CA SER A 119 -11.17 -5.06 20.29
C SER A 119 -11.15 -3.64 19.72
N ARG A 120 -10.90 -2.63 20.56
CA ARG A 120 -10.79 -1.23 20.09
C ARG A 120 -9.54 -1.00 19.24
N ILE A 121 -8.42 -1.65 19.58
CA ILE A 121 -7.20 -1.63 18.76
C ILE A 121 -7.47 -2.23 17.38
N THR A 122 -8.19 -3.34 17.32
CA THR A 122 -8.59 -3.98 16.05
C THR A 122 -9.51 -3.09 15.22
N ALA A 123 -10.49 -2.42 15.85
CA ALA A 123 -11.33 -1.46 15.15
C ALA A 123 -10.52 -0.30 14.55
N GLY A 124 -9.57 0.24 15.31
CA GLY A 124 -8.63 1.26 14.82
C GLY A 124 -7.79 0.76 13.64
N TYR A 125 -7.30 -0.48 13.68
CA TYR A 125 -6.58 -1.10 12.57
C TYR A 125 -7.45 -1.21 11.31
N THR A 126 -8.69 -1.66 11.44
CA THR A 126 -9.63 -1.77 10.32
C THR A 126 -9.92 -0.42 9.69
N HIS A 127 -10.07 0.64 10.48
CA HIS A 127 -10.25 1.99 9.94
C HIS A 127 -9.04 2.50 9.15
N ILE A 128 -7.82 2.22 9.61
CA ILE A 128 -6.60 2.53 8.83
C ILE A 128 -6.62 1.76 7.50
N MET A 129 -6.94 0.46 7.54
CA MET A 129 -7.03 -0.36 6.32
C MET A 129 -8.05 0.19 5.33
N GLN A 130 -9.21 0.65 5.80
CA GLN A 130 -10.24 1.27 4.97
C GLN A 130 -9.73 2.53 4.25
N GLU A 131 -8.95 3.38 4.92
CA GLU A 131 -8.35 4.56 4.29
C GLU A 131 -7.30 4.18 3.24
N CYS A 132 -6.45 3.18 3.54
CA CYS A 132 -5.47 2.68 2.57
C CYS A 132 -6.15 2.12 1.31
N ILE A 133 -7.16 1.26 1.49
CA ILE A 133 -7.92 0.65 0.38
C ILE A 133 -8.68 1.70 -0.41
N GLY A 134 -9.38 2.62 0.27
CA GLY A 134 -10.15 3.68 -0.37
C GLY A 134 -9.28 4.59 -1.25
N CYS A 135 -8.08 4.94 -0.77
CA CYS A 135 -7.10 5.70 -1.55
C CYS A 135 -6.63 4.90 -2.78
N HIS A 136 -6.31 3.61 -2.62
CA HIS A 136 -5.87 2.76 -3.74
C HIS A 136 -6.95 2.55 -4.80
N GLN A 137 -8.21 2.34 -4.39
CA GLN A 137 -9.32 2.18 -5.33
C GLN A 137 -9.62 3.47 -6.10
N LYS A 138 -9.71 4.60 -5.40
CA LYS A 138 -10.17 5.87 -6.00
C LYS A 138 -9.07 6.62 -6.75
N ILE A 139 -7.83 6.53 -6.27
CA ILE A 139 -6.70 7.28 -6.84
C ILE A 139 -5.90 6.39 -7.76
N ARG A 140 -5.40 5.25 -7.26
CA ARG A 140 -4.49 4.40 -8.06
C ARG A 140 -5.18 3.61 -9.15
N GLN A 141 -6.53 3.57 -9.15
CA GLN A 141 -7.34 2.82 -10.10
C GLN A 141 -6.73 1.44 -10.40
N TRP A 142 -6.32 0.72 -9.35
CA TRP A 142 -5.89 -0.67 -9.53
C TRP A 142 -7.07 -1.42 -10.14
N LYS A 143 -7.02 -1.61 -11.46
CA LYS A 143 -7.86 -2.59 -12.13
C LYS A 143 -7.37 -3.91 -11.58
N TRP A 144 -8.13 -4.50 -10.68
CA TRP A 144 -8.04 -5.94 -10.48
C TRP A 144 -8.28 -6.51 -11.87
N GLU A 145 -7.31 -7.21 -12.44
CA GLU A 145 -7.56 -7.99 -13.64
C GLU A 145 -8.62 -9.02 -13.25
N GLU A 146 -9.88 -8.73 -13.59
CA GLU A 146 -10.91 -9.74 -13.68
C GLU A 146 -10.51 -10.63 -14.86
N ASN A 147 -9.82 -11.72 -14.55
CA ASN A 147 -9.68 -12.85 -15.47
C ASN A 147 -11.04 -13.54 -15.62
#